data_AF-A0A819BC04-F1
#
_entry.id   AF-A0A819BC04-F1
#
_cell.length_a   1.000
_cell.length_b   1.000
_cell.length_c   1.000
_cell.angle_alpha   90.00
_cell.angle_beta   90.00
_cell.angle_gamma   90.00
#
_symmetry.space_group_name_H-M   'P 1'
#
loop_
_entity.id
_entity.type
_entity.pdbx_description
1 polymer ?
#
loop_
_entity_poly.entity_id
_entity_poly.type
_entity_poly.pdbx_seq_one_letter_code
_entity_poly.pdbx_strand_id
1 'polypeptide(L)'
;MEQLCHLLKPLVNAYVILLSWFLAILNLYLFDKPLREYATSVNLNTQPTVLDTIHYYTAEEGYQVLSNLGDHGRDAYRLANYADFTLPIFLFLSLSLPSLALGKGCLHVMGPLLYMISDYIENIAEKYVLEIYPKRNDIVMTLACYTGLVKILTFLGSLFVLIKSILIDLAIILAMASVDATYPQSEETIRSIHGSGEKTLIVLAAPSVNNSYYRAIFNQIIDYMANFANLVHGKDEIVILADAATLPFFNGKVNENVLIEADIEDIWIRDFSPVIPSQQIKFRYLPSYLSESVANAIDKSFEKWLSENNLNYKTKSSIILDGGNVVDNPDGSRVIITDRILKDNPQLTKAEAKEQIKDLMNLREVAIIPEVPDDTTGHSDGMLMWVNNDKILLPQASEPERTQVIDELERSFPDVDIVEIPDYYKYASWKGFTSACNIFINAVVTDHYIYMPTFDGPHDESMFKLIQSHTTKTVVAVPAEKVCFMGGSVRCLSWQVKGELKNQILQLTGRD
;
A
#
# COMPACT_ATOMS: atom_id res chain seq x y z
N MET A 1 -21.25 -9.35 -3.05
CA MET A 1 -19.93 -9.82 -2.57
C MET A 1 -19.27 -8.77 -1.68
N GLU A 2 -19.00 -7.56 -2.19
CA GLU A 2 -18.41 -6.45 -1.41
C GLU A 2 -19.21 -6.13 -0.15
N GLN A 3 -20.54 -6.12 -0.22
CA GLN A 3 -21.40 -5.92 0.94
C GLN A 3 -21.19 -6.99 2.04
N LEU A 4 -21.07 -8.27 1.68
CA LEU A 4 -20.80 -9.36 2.64
C LEU A 4 -19.42 -9.20 3.27
N CYS A 5 -18.43 -8.82 2.47
CA CYS A 5 -17.07 -8.54 2.94
C CYS A 5 -17.07 -7.35 3.93
N HIS A 6 -17.80 -6.27 3.63
CA HIS A 6 -18.00 -5.14 4.54
C HIS A 6 -18.69 -5.54 5.85
N LEU A 7 -19.65 -6.48 5.82
CA LEU A 7 -20.29 -7.02 7.02
C LEU A 7 -19.36 -7.87 7.89
N LEU A 8 -18.38 -8.55 7.27
CA LEU A 8 -17.42 -9.39 7.98
C LEU A 8 -16.23 -8.62 8.57
N LYS A 9 -15.82 -7.50 7.95
CA LYS A 9 -14.69 -6.68 8.41
C LYS A 9 -14.74 -6.32 9.91
N PRO A 10 -15.89 -5.90 10.48
CA PRO A 10 -16.00 -5.63 11.92
C PRO A 10 -15.78 -6.85 12.83
N LEU A 11 -15.94 -8.07 12.29
CA LEU A 11 -15.75 -9.32 13.03
C LEU A 11 -14.31 -9.83 12.98
N VAL A 12 -13.42 -9.18 12.23
CA VAL A 12 -12.01 -9.57 12.10
C VAL A 12 -11.27 -9.23 13.40
N ASN A 13 -11.26 -10.20 14.30
CA ASN A 13 -10.64 -10.11 15.60
C ASN A 13 -10.11 -11.49 16.00
N ALA A 14 -8.90 -11.55 16.58
CA ALA A 14 -8.27 -12.80 17.03
C ALA A 14 -9.18 -13.65 17.95
N TYR A 15 -9.93 -13.01 18.86
CA TYR A 15 -10.88 -13.71 19.73
C TYR A 15 -12.04 -14.32 18.95
N VAL A 16 -12.57 -13.63 17.94
CA VAL A 16 -13.67 -14.13 17.10
C VAL A 16 -13.18 -15.28 16.21
N ILE A 17 -11.96 -15.18 15.68
CA ILE A 17 -11.33 -16.25 14.91
C ILE A 17 -11.15 -17.50 15.78
N LEU A 18 -10.51 -17.36 16.95
CA LEU A 18 -10.30 -18.46 17.88
C LEU A 18 -11.62 -19.08 18.37
N LEU A 19 -12.61 -18.25 18.64
CA LEU A 19 -13.95 -18.70 19.01
C LEU A 19 -14.60 -19.49 17.87
N SER A 20 -14.49 -19.02 16.62
CA SER A 20 -15.03 -19.75 15.46
C SER A 20 -14.38 -21.13 15.29
N TRP A 21 -13.07 -21.23 15.51
CA TRP A 21 -12.33 -22.51 15.45
C TRP A 21 -12.76 -23.44 16.58
N PHE A 22 -12.85 -22.91 17.80
CA PHE A 22 -13.34 -23.68 18.95
C PHE A 22 -14.76 -24.21 18.72
N LEU A 23 -15.66 -23.36 18.21
CA LEU A 23 -17.04 -23.75 17.94
C LEU A 23 -17.15 -24.75 16.78
N ALA A 24 -16.30 -24.66 15.76
CA ALA A 24 -16.22 -25.66 14.69
C ALA A 24 -15.76 -27.04 15.24
N ILE A 25 -14.72 -27.06 16.08
CA ILE A 25 -14.22 -28.29 16.72
C ILE A 25 -15.26 -28.90 17.66
N LEU A 26 -15.90 -28.06 18.48
CA LEU A 26 -16.98 -28.50 19.38
C LEU A 26 -18.15 -29.08 18.59
N ASN A 27 -18.51 -28.45 17.47
CA ASN A 27 -19.55 -28.94 16.60
C ASN A 27 -19.22 -30.32 16.01
N LEU A 28 -18.02 -30.51 15.44
CA LEU A 28 -17.57 -31.81 14.93
C LEU A 28 -17.63 -32.90 16.02
N TYR A 29 -17.29 -32.55 17.27
CA TYR A 29 -17.44 -33.47 18.39
C TYR A 29 -18.91 -33.83 18.67
N LEU A 30 -19.81 -32.84 18.63
CA LEU A 30 -21.25 -33.03 18.84
C LEU A 30 -21.92 -33.82 17.71
N PHE A 31 -21.50 -33.62 16.46
CA PHE A 31 -21.91 -34.43 15.31
C PHE A 31 -21.52 -35.89 15.48
N ASP A 32 -20.26 -36.13 15.89
CA ASP A 32 -19.70 -37.48 15.96
C ASP A 32 -20.20 -38.28 17.18
N LYS A 33 -20.66 -37.60 18.23
CA LYS A 33 -21.05 -38.24 19.50
C LYS A 33 -22.20 -39.26 19.35
N PRO A 34 -23.37 -38.94 18.75
CA PRO A 34 -24.46 -39.90 18.57
C PRO A 34 -24.04 -41.15 17.78
N LEU A 35 -23.21 -40.97 16.75
CA LEU A 35 -22.72 -42.06 15.92
C LEU A 35 -21.76 -42.98 16.68
N ARG A 36 -20.89 -42.43 17.54
CA ARG A 36 -20.02 -43.20 18.45
C ARG A 36 -20.80 -44.00 19.49
N GLU A 37 -21.82 -43.38 20.09
CA GLU A 37 -22.69 -44.03 21.06
C GLU A 37 -23.44 -45.20 20.42
N TYR A 38 -23.96 -45.01 19.19
CA TYR A 38 -24.53 -46.09 18.40
C TYR A 38 -23.50 -47.19 18.10
N ALA A 39 -22.32 -46.86 17.59
CA ALA A 39 -21.27 -47.84 17.26
C ALA A 39 -20.92 -48.73 18.46
N THR A 40 -20.81 -48.12 19.65
CA THR A 40 -20.55 -48.81 20.91
C THR A 40 -21.71 -49.73 21.28
N SER A 41 -22.96 -49.29 21.10
CA SER A 41 -24.15 -50.08 21.42
C SER A 41 -24.28 -51.36 20.59
N VAL A 42 -23.72 -51.38 19.38
CA VAL A 42 -23.74 -52.54 18.46
C VAL A 42 -22.39 -53.23 18.29
N ASN A 43 -21.39 -52.94 19.14
CA ASN A 43 -20.03 -53.50 19.09
C ASN A 43 -19.33 -53.34 17.73
N LEU A 44 -19.52 -52.19 17.07
CA LEU A 44 -18.77 -51.86 15.85
C LEU A 44 -17.37 -51.38 16.22
N ASN A 45 -16.35 -51.95 15.57
CA ASN A 45 -14.94 -51.55 15.74
C ASN A 45 -14.58 -50.25 15.00
N THR A 46 -15.49 -49.76 14.15
CA THR A 46 -15.31 -48.54 13.33
C THR A 46 -16.57 -47.68 13.42
N GLN A 47 -16.41 -46.39 13.11
CA GLN A 47 -17.53 -45.47 12.93
C GLN A 47 -18.53 -46.02 11.90
N PRO A 48 -19.84 -45.89 12.13
CA PRO A 48 -20.86 -46.22 11.14
C PRO A 48 -20.70 -45.34 9.91
N THR A 49 -20.86 -45.93 8.73
CA THR A 49 -20.91 -45.17 7.47
C THR A 49 -22.24 -44.44 7.38
N VAL A 50 -22.18 -43.13 7.23
CA VAL A 50 -23.32 -42.24 6.94
C VAL A 50 -23.11 -41.52 5.61
N LEU A 51 -24.11 -40.82 5.09
CA LEU A 51 -24.00 -40.18 3.77
C LEU A 51 -22.90 -39.11 3.77
N ASP A 52 -22.75 -38.34 4.85
CA ASP A 52 -21.66 -37.36 5.06
C ASP A 52 -20.24 -37.94 4.98
N THR A 53 -20.09 -39.23 5.24
CA THR A 53 -18.78 -39.90 5.24
C THR A 53 -18.37 -40.43 3.86
N ILE A 54 -19.26 -40.31 2.86
CA ILE A 54 -19.05 -40.84 1.52
C ILE A 54 -18.94 -39.68 0.52
N HIS A 55 -17.82 -39.59 -0.19
CA HIS A 55 -17.58 -38.51 -1.13
C HIS A 55 -18.51 -38.53 -2.36
N TYR A 56 -18.91 -39.72 -2.82
CA TYR A 56 -19.83 -39.87 -3.94
C TYR A 56 -20.63 -41.17 -3.82
N TYR A 57 -21.92 -41.10 -4.11
CA TYR A 57 -22.82 -42.25 -4.13
C TYR A 57 -23.97 -42.01 -5.11
N THR A 58 -24.43 -43.09 -5.74
CA THR A 58 -25.71 -43.12 -6.45
C THR A 58 -26.87 -43.15 -5.45
N ALA A 59 -28.09 -42.83 -5.90
CA ALA A 59 -29.26 -42.90 -5.02
C ALA A 59 -29.46 -44.30 -4.40
N GLU A 60 -29.16 -45.37 -5.16
CA GLU A 60 -29.24 -46.75 -4.67
C GLU A 60 -28.24 -47.01 -3.55
N GLU A 61 -26.98 -46.62 -3.74
CA GLU A 61 -25.92 -46.75 -2.72
C GLU A 61 -26.25 -45.93 -1.47
N GLY A 62 -26.80 -44.72 -1.63
CA GLY A 62 -27.25 -43.87 -0.52
C GLY A 62 -28.35 -44.54 0.30
N TYR A 63 -29.37 -45.14 -0.35
CA TYR A 63 -30.40 -45.89 0.38
C TYR A 63 -29.86 -47.18 1.00
N GLN A 64 -28.87 -47.83 0.38
CA GLN A 64 -28.20 -48.99 0.97
C GLN A 64 -27.45 -48.60 2.26
N VAL A 65 -26.81 -47.44 2.30
CA VAL A 65 -26.17 -46.89 3.51
C VAL A 65 -27.21 -46.67 4.60
N LEU A 66 -28.32 -46.00 4.29
CA LEU A 66 -29.40 -45.79 5.25
C LEU A 66 -30.01 -47.11 5.74
N SER A 67 -30.12 -48.12 4.87
CA SER A 67 -30.61 -49.45 5.23
C SER A 67 -29.65 -50.16 6.19
N ASN A 68 -28.35 -50.13 5.92
CA ASN A 68 -27.31 -50.78 6.72
C ASN A 68 -27.22 -50.24 8.15
N LEU A 69 -27.59 -48.98 8.39
CA LEU A 69 -27.64 -48.38 9.72
C LEU A 69 -28.72 -49.00 10.65
N GLY A 70 -29.77 -49.61 10.09
CA GLY A 70 -30.94 -50.01 10.87
C GLY A 70 -31.66 -48.82 11.54
N ASP A 71 -32.72 -49.09 12.31
CA ASP A 71 -33.54 -48.04 12.92
C ASP A 71 -32.74 -47.18 13.92
N HIS A 72 -32.04 -47.83 14.84
CA HIS A 72 -31.24 -47.14 15.86
C HIS A 72 -30.08 -46.34 15.27
N GLY A 73 -29.45 -46.80 14.20
CA GLY A 73 -28.39 -46.06 13.52
C GLY A 73 -28.94 -44.83 12.77
N ARG A 74 -30.12 -44.94 12.17
CA ARG A 74 -30.80 -43.78 11.55
C ARG A 74 -31.23 -42.75 12.59
N ASP A 75 -31.67 -43.16 13.78
CA ASP A 75 -31.97 -42.23 14.88
C ASP A 75 -30.72 -41.47 15.35
N ALA A 76 -29.61 -42.18 15.52
CA ALA A 76 -28.32 -41.57 15.81
C ALA A 76 -27.88 -40.60 14.71
N TYR A 77 -28.08 -40.95 13.45
CA TYR A 77 -27.75 -40.08 12.32
C TYR A 77 -28.63 -38.82 12.28
N ARG A 78 -29.94 -38.91 12.58
CA ARG A 78 -30.79 -37.72 12.71
C ARG A 78 -30.27 -36.77 13.79
N LEU A 79 -29.81 -37.28 14.93
CA LEU A 79 -29.22 -36.48 15.99
C LEU A 79 -27.91 -35.82 15.57
N ALA A 80 -27.06 -36.54 14.83
CA ALA A 80 -25.82 -35.99 14.27
C ALA A 80 -26.11 -34.87 13.26
N ASN A 81 -27.03 -35.09 12.32
CA ASN A 81 -27.43 -34.11 11.32
C ASN A 81 -27.97 -32.80 11.94
N TYR A 82 -28.65 -32.85 13.10
CA TYR A 82 -29.05 -31.63 13.82
C TYR A 82 -27.87 -30.79 14.31
N ALA A 83 -26.80 -31.44 14.78
CA ALA A 83 -25.58 -30.73 15.16
C ALA A 83 -24.94 -30.07 13.93
N ASP A 84 -24.98 -30.75 12.78
CA ASP A 84 -24.33 -30.29 11.55
C ASP A 84 -24.87 -28.96 11.02
N PHE A 85 -26.14 -28.61 11.29
CA PHE A 85 -26.72 -27.32 10.88
C PHE A 85 -25.99 -26.07 11.42
N THR A 86 -25.16 -26.22 12.46
CA THR A 86 -24.35 -25.10 12.99
C THR A 86 -22.89 -25.14 12.54
N LEU A 87 -22.42 -26.23 11.93
CA LEU A 87 -21.06 -26.33 11.40
C LEU A 87 -20.77 -25.35 10.25
N PRO A 88 -21.67 -25.15 9.25
CA PRO A 88 -21.41 -24.30 8.09
C PRO A 88 -20.98 -22.89 8.45
N ILE A 89 -21.64 -22.27 9.44
CA ILE A 89 -21.37 -20.88 9.80
C ILE A 89 -20.03 -20.76 10.53
N PHE A 90 -19.68 -21.73 11.38
CA PHE A 90 -18.40 -21.70 12.08
C PHE A 90 -17.26 -21.97 11.12
N LEU A 91 -17.38 -22.93 10.20
CA LEU A 91 -16.36 -23.18 9.19
C LEU A 91 -16.25 -22.04 8.17
N PHE A 92 -17.36 -21.40 7.80
CA PHE A 92 -17.36 -20.18 6.99
C PHE A 92 -16.53 -19.08 7.64
N LEU A 93 -16.78 -18.78 8.93
CA LEU A 93 -16.04 -17.77 9.68
C LEU A 93 -14.57 -18.20 9.87
N SER A 94 -14.34 -19.48 10.17
CA SER A 94 -13.01 -20.07 10.38
C SER A 94 -12.09 -19.94 9.16
N LEU A 95 -12.66 -19.99 7.95
CA LEU A 95 -11.92 -19.88 6.70
C LEU A 95 -11.85 -18.42 6.19
N SER A 96 -12.90 -17.63 6.43
CA SER A 96 -13.02 -16.25 5.91
C SER A 96 -12.26 -15.24 6.76
N LEU A 97 -12.43 -15.26 8.08
CA LEU A 97 -11.90 -14.23 8.98
C LEU A 97 -10.35 -14.20 9.01
N PRO A 98 -9.63 -15.33 9.04
CA PRO A 98 -8.17 -15.30 8.97
C PRO A 98 -7.65 -14.70 7.66
N SER A 99 -8.28 -15.03 6.53
CA SER A 99 -7.90 -14.45 5.22
C SER A 99 -8.10 -12.92 5.21
N LEU A 100 -9.19 -12.43 5.80
CA LEU A 100 -9.43 -10.99 5.95
C LEU A 100 -8.47 -10.33 6.95
N ALA A 101 -8.10 -11.03 8.03
CA ALA A 101 -7.09 -10.56 9.00
C ALA A 101 -5.70 -10.39 8.36
N LEU A 102 -5.38 -11.23 7.37
CA LEU A 102 -4.17 -11.14 6.55
C LEU A 102 -4.27 -10.09 5.42
N GLY A 103 -5.29 -9.23 5.45
CA GLY A 103 -5.49 -8.16 4.47
C GLY A 103 -5.86 -8.65 3.06
N LYS A 104 -6.29 -9.92 2.91
CA LYS A 104 -6.65 -10.45 1.59
C LYS A 104 -8.00 -9.90 1.14
N GLY A 105 -8.13 -9.66 -0.18
CA GLY A 105 -9.34 -9.08 -0.78
C GLY A 105 -10.57 -10.00 -0.72
N CYS A 106 -11.75 -9.42 -0.95
CA CYS A 106 -13.06 -10.05 -0.75
C CYS A 106 -13.31 -11.35 -1.55
N LEU A 107 -12.50 -11.62 -2.57
CA LEU A 107 -12.52 -12.89 -3.31
C LEU A 107 -12.24 -14.11 -2.42
N HIS A 108 -11.51 -13.94 -1.31
CA HIS A 108 -11.18 -15.01 -0.35
C HIS A 108 -12.37 -15.46 0.49
N VAL A 109 -13.49 -14.74 0.44
CA VAL A 109 -14.75 -15.11 1.12
C VAL A 109 -15.64 -15.98 0.22
N MET A 110 -15.39 -16.03 -1.09
CA MET A 110 -16.26 -16.74 -2.04
C MET A 110 -16.25 -18.25 -1.85
N GLY A 111 -15.06 -18.86 -1.73
CA GLY A 111 -14.92 -20.29 -1.50
C GLY A 111 -15.64 -20.74 -0.22
N PRO A 112 -15.37 -20.10 0.94
CA PRO A 112 -16.07 -20.39 2.18
C PRO A 112 -17.58 -20.18 2.11
N LEU A 113 -18.05 -19.15 1.40
CA LEU A 113 -19.47 -18.89 1.21
C LEU A 113 -20.14 -20.00 0.41
N LEU A 114 -19.50 -20.45 -0.68
CA LEU A 114 -20.00 -21.56 -1.49
C LEU A 114 -20.05 -22.86 -0.68
N TYR A 115 -19.01 -23.14 0.10
CA TYR A 115 -19.00 -24.25 1.06
C TYR A 115 -20.23 -24.19 1.99
N MET A 116 -20.44 -23.06 2.66
CA MET A 116 -21.53 -22.89 3.62
C MET A 116 -22.90 -23.14 2.98
N ILE A 117 -23.13 -22.59 1.78
CA ILE A 117 -24.38 -22.76 1.04
C ILE A 117 -24.57 -24.23 0.65
N SER A 118 -23.54 -24.89 0.11
CA SER A 118 -23.64 -26.29 -0.30
C SER A 118 -23.89 -27.25 0.88
N ASP A 119 -23.24 -26.99 2.03
CA ASP A 119 -23.39 -27.80 3.25
C ASP A 119 -24.81 -27.67 3.82
N TYR A 120 -25.39 -26.46 3.82
CA TYR A 120 -26.80 -26.28 4.20
C TYR A 120 -27.76 -27.05 3.28
N ILE A 121 -27.52 -27.04 1.97
CA ILE A 121 -28.41 -27.75 1.03
C ILE A 121 -28.32 -29.26 1.22
N GLU A 122 -27.10 -29.79 1.41
CA GLU A 122 -26.87 -31.19 1.72
C GLU A 122 -27.57 -31.60 3.02
N ASN A 123 -27.34 -30.88 4.13
CA ASN A 123 -27.95 -31.18 5.42
C ASN A 123 -29.48 -31.20 5.36
N ILE A 124 -30.08 -30.28 4.60
CA ILE A 124 -31.54 -30.25 4.36
C ILE A 124 -31.99 -31.47 3.55
N ALA A 125 -31.25 -31.83 2.49
CA ALA A 125 -31.58 -32.97 1.64
C ALA A 125 -31.46 -34.30 2.41
N GLU A 126 -30.40 -34.47 3.21
CA GLU A 126 -30.17 -35.63 4.06
C GLU A 126 -31.23 -35.77 5.16
N LYS A 127 -31.54 -34.68 5.85
CA LYS A 127 -32.65 -34.64 6.81
C LYS A 127 -33.95 -35.11 6.17
N TYR A 128 -34.28 -34.58 4.99
CA TYR A 128 -35.48 -34.96 4.28
C TYR A 128 -35.52 -36.46 3.95
N VAL A 129 -34.45 -37.02 3.38
CA VAL A 129 -34.40 -38.46 3.05
C VAL A 129 -34.45 -39.34 4.30
N LEU A 130 -33.86 -38.91 5.42
CA LEU A 130 -33.95 -39.59 6.71
C LEU A 130 -35.36 -39.58 7.32
N GLU A 131 -36.13 -38.51 7.11
CA GLU A 131 -37.50 -38.38 7.61
C GLU A 131 -38.50 -39.22 6.81
N ILE A 132 -38.33 -39.31 5.48
CA ILE A 132 -39.26 -40.06 4.62
C ILE A 132 -38.94 -41.56 4.55
N TYR A 133 -37.72 -41.98 4.95
CA TYR A 133 -37.30 -43.38 4.91
C TYR A 133 -38.31 -44.28 5.65
N PRO A 134 -38.75 -45.42 5.07
CA PRO A 134 -38.18 -46.12 3.91
C PRO A 134 -38.72 -45.67 2.53
N LYS A 135 -39.54 -44.61 2.45
CA LYS A 135 -39.93 -44.05 1.15
C LYS A 135 -38.73 -43.42 0.47
N ARG A 136 -38.67 -43.55 -0.86
CA ARG A 136 -37.57 -43.04 -1.68
C ARG A 136 -37.94 -41.74 -2.39
N ASN A 137 -36.95 -40.87 -2.51
CA ASN A 137 -36.91 -39.71 -3.37
C ASN A 137 -35.49 -39.59 -3.94
N ASP A 138 -35.25 -40.29 -5.04
CA ASP A 138 -33.94 -40.42 -5.66
C ASP A 138 -33.38 -39.07 -6.14
N ILE A 139 -34.25 -38.10 -6.47
CA ILE A 139 -33.84 -36.74 -6.85
C ILE A 139 -33.18 -36.04 -5.66
N VAL A 140 -33.79 -36.10 -4.47
CA VAL A 140 -33.25 -35.44 -3.26
C VAL A 140 -32.01 -36.16 -2.76
N MET A 141 -31.98 -37.51 -2.83
CA MET A 141 -30.77 -38.28 -2.51
C MET A 141 -29.60 -37.92 -3.45
N THR A 142 -29.88 -37.77 -4.74
CA THR A 142 -28.86 -37.34 -5.73
C THR A 142 -28.41 -35.91 -5.47
N LEU A 143 -29.34 -35.01 -5.11
CA LEU A 143 -29.01 -33.64 -4.72
C LEU A 143 -28.04 -33.62 -3.54
N ALA A 144 -28.34 -34.38 -2.47
CA ALA A 144 -27.46 -34.49 -1.29
C ALA A 144 -26.02 -34.87 -1.68
N CYS A 145 -25.85 -35.90 -2.53
CA CYS A 145 -24.53 -36.30 -3.01
C CYS A 145 -23.80 -35.19 -3.78
N TYR A 146 -24.46 -34.56 -4.77
CA TYR A 146 -23.80 -33.52 -5.56
C TYR A 146 -23.47 -32.27 -4.74
N THR A 147 -24.33 -31.89 -3.79
CA THR A 147 -24.03 -30.76 -2.91
C THR A 147 -22.93 -31.11 -1.91
N GLY A 148 -22.86 -32.35 -1.43
CA GLY A 148 -21.72 -32.86 -0.65
C GLY A 148 -20.39 -32.84 -1.42
N LEU A 149 -20.42 -33.13 -2.72
CA LEU A 149 -19.25 -32.95 -3.59
C LEU A 149 -18.82 -31.48 -3.72
N VAL A 150 -19.78 -30.56 -3.92
CA VAL A 150 -19.48 -29.12 -3.97
C VAL A 150 -18.95 -28.64 -2.62
N LYS A 151 -19.55 -29.10 -1.50
CA LYS A 151 -19.10 -28.85 -0.13
C LYS A 151 -17.63 -29.18 0.01
N ILE A 152 -17.24 -30.42 -0.28
CA ILE A 152 -15.87 -30.86 -0.03
C ILE A 152 -14.84 -30.17 -0.95
N LEU A 153 -15.18 -29.95 -2.23
CA LEU A 153 -14.29 -29.27 -3.18
C LEU A 153 -14.06 -27.81 -2.78
N THR A 154 -15.13 -27.10 -2.40
CA THR A 154 -15.04 -25.69 -2.00
C THR A 154 -14.38 -25.54 -0.63
N PHE A 155 -14.61 -26.47 0.31
CA PHE A 155 -13.88 -26.53 1.58
C PHE A 155 -12.38 -26.72 1.37
N LEU A 156 -11.97 -27.76 0.64
CA LEU A 156 -10.55 -28.07 0.41
C LEU A 156 -9.86 -26.95 -0.39
N GLY A 157 -10.53 -26.39 -1.40
CA GLY A 157 -10.01 -25.25 -2.14
C GLY A 157 -9.81 -24.01 -1.26
N SER A 158 -10.77 -23.72 -0.38
CA SER A 158 -10.67 -22.60 0.56
C SER A 158 -9.57 -22.80 1.59
N LEU A 159 -9.44 -24.02 2.11
CA LEU A 159 -8.37 -24.39 3.05
C LEU A 159 -6.99 -24.25 2.40
N PHE A 160 -6.85 -24.71 1.15
CA PHE A 160 -5.60 -24.55 0.38
C PHE A 160 -5.24 -23.08 0.18
N VAL A 161 -6.21 -22.24 -0.20
CA VAL A 161 -6.00 -20.79 -0.38
C VAL A 161 -5.60 -20.13 0.94
N LEU A 162 -6.23 -20.50 2.05
CA LEU A 162 -5.89 -19.99 3.38
C LEU A 162 -4.47 -20.41 3.80
N ILE A 163 -4.14 -21.69 3.70
CA ILE A 163 -2.80 -22.21 4.04
C ILE A 163 -1.73 -21.52 3.18
N LYS A 164 -1.97 -21.39 1.87
CA LYS A 164 -1.05 -20.68 0.97
C LYS A 164 -0.86 -19.22 1.40
N SER A 165 -1.93 -18.53 1.78
CA SER A 165 -1.86 -17.15 2.25
C SER A 165 -1.03 -17.02 3.52
N ILE A 166 -1.29 -17.88 4.51
CA ILE A 166 -0.53 -17.95 5.76
C ILE A 166 0.95 -18.24 5.48
N LEU A 167 1.27 -19.21 4.61
CA LEU A 167 2.65 -19.56 4.29
C LEU A 167 3.41 -18.43 3.59
N ILE A 168 2.76 -17.69 2.69
CA ILE A 168 3.37 -16.52 2.04
C ILE A 168 3.66 -15.44 3.09
N ASP A 169 2.69 -15.12 3.94
CA ASP A 169 2.88 -14.09 4.96
C ASP A 169 3.92 -14.51 6.02
N LEU A 170 3.96 -15.80 6.40
CA LEU A 170 5.04 -16.35 7.25
C LEU A 170 6.40 -16.32 6.58
N ALA A 171 6.48 -16.61 5.27
CA ALA A 171 7.74 -16.53 4.53
C ALA A 171 8.25 -15.08 4.47
N ILE A 172 7.34 -14.10 4.31
CA ILE A 172 7.66 -12.68 4.40
C ILE A 172 8.14 -12.34 5.82
N ILE A 173 7.42 -12.73 6.86
CA ILE A 173 7.82 -12.48 8.26
C ILE A 173 9.16 -13.14 8.59
N LEU A 174 9.41 -14.37 8.15
CA LEU A 174 10.68 -15.07 8.36
C LEU A 174 11.81 -14.43 7.55
N ALA A 175 11.55 -13.97 6.33
CA ALA A 175 12.51 -13.18 5.57
C ALA A 175 12.85 -11.87 6.30
N MET A 176 11.84 -11.15 6.83
CA MET A 176 12.05 -9.95 7.65
C MET A 176 12.81 -10.26 8.95
N ALA A 177 12.45 -11.33 9.66
CA ALA A 177 13.11 -11.74 10.90
C ALA A 177 14.55 -12.24 10.68
N SER A 178 14.85 -12.81 9.50
CA SER A 178 16.22 -13.17 9.09
C SER A 178 17.08 -11.96 8.72
N VAL A 179 16.43 -10.82 8.41
CA VAL A 179 17.09 -9.52 8.21
C VAL A 179 17.31 -8.79 9.55
N ASP A 180 16.48 -9.04 10.57
CA ASP A 180 16.58 -8.44 11.92
C ASP A 180 17.62 -9.10 12.85
N ALA A 181 18.23 -10.22 12.46
CA ALA A 181 19.27 -10.89 13.24
C ALA A 181 20.69 -10.52 12.76
N THR A 182 20.96 -9.25 12.49
CA THR A 182 22.28 -8.61 12.60
C THR A 182 22.11 -7.10 12.45
N TYR A 183 22.84 -6.34 13.27
CA TYR A 183 22.99 -4.88 13.28
C TYR A 183 22.10 -4.08 14.25
N PRO A 184 22.63 -3.72 15.43
CA PRO A 184 22.48 -2.35 15.91
C PRO A 184 23.38 -1.47 15.02
N GLN A 185 22.81 -0.54 14.24
CA GLN A 185 23.60 0.47 13.53
C GLN A 185 23.69 1.75 14.37
N SER A 186 24.93 2.20 14.57
CA SER A 186 25.31 3.39 15.33
C SER A 186 24.96 4.68 14.57
N GLU A 187 24.89 5.81 15.28
CA GLU A 187 24.75 7.19 14.74
C GLU A 187 25.70 7.52 13.56
N GLU A 188 26.76 6.73 13.39
CA GLU A 188 27.77 6.86 12.35
C GLU A 188 27.23 6.61 10.93
N THR A 189 26.21 5.77 10.76
CA THR A 189 25.60 5.47 9.44
C THR A 189 24.64 6.58 8.98
N ILE A 190 23.92 7.22 9.90
CA ILE A 190 23.09 8.40 9.57
C ILE A 190 23.99 9.55 9.12
N ARG A 191 25.17 9.71 9.76
CA ARG A 191 26.19 10.66 9.32
C ARG A 191 26.81 10.32 7.97
N SER A 192 26.79 9.07 7.51
CA SER A 192 27.35 8.74 6.19
C SER A 192 26.40 9.06 5.04
N ILE A 193 25.08 8.98 5.24
CA ILE A 193 24.07 9.35 4.23
C ILE A 193 23.91 10.88 4.11
N HIS A 194 24.11 11.63 5.19
CA HIS A 194 24.07 13.10 5.23
C HIS A 194 25.45 13.73 5.51
N GLY A 195 26.52 13.04 5.14
CA GLY A 195 27.90 13.51 5.38
C GLY A 195 28.12 14.87 4.75
N SER A 196 28.56 15.85 5.55
CA SER A 196 28.80 17.22 5.07
C SER A 196 29.82 17.21 3.93
N GLY A 197 29.37 17.47 2.70
CA GLY A 197 30.21 17.60 1.51
C GLY A 197 29.88 16.65 0.36
N GLU A 198 28.98 15.68 0.53
CA GLU A 198 28.55 14.83 -0.59
C GLU A 198 27.42 15.50 -1.38
N LYS A 199 27.57 15.63 -2.70
CA LYS A 199 26.51 16.16 -3.57
C LYS A 199 25.29 15.24 -3.55
N THR A 200 24.09 15.81 -3.47
CA THR A 200 22.86 15.04 -3.67
C THR A 200 22.69 14.75 -5.16
N LEU A 201 22.12 13.59 -5.53
CA LEU A 201 21.67 13.34 -6.89
C LEU A 201 20.21 13.74 -7.02
N ILE A 202 19.87 14.52 -8.03
CA ILE A 202 18.49 14.86 -8.40
C ILE A 202 18.14 14.07 -9.66
N VAL A 203 17.06 13.30 -9.61
CA VAL A 203 16.56 12.50 -10.74
C VAL A 203 15.25 13.09 -11.22
N LEU A 204 15.16 13.33 -12.54
CA LEU A 204 13.94 13.77 -13.23
C LEU A 204 13.44 12.65 -14.15
N ALA A 205 12.12 12.55 -14.37
CA ALA A 205 11.53 11.66 -15.36
C ALA A 205 10.84 12.45 -16.48
N ALA A 206 11.34 12.35 -17.70
CA ALA A 206 10.74 12.97 -18.87
C ALA A 206 9.54 12.15 -19.37
N PRO A 207 8.45 12.80 -19.82
CA PRO A 207 7.33 12.08 -20.40
C PRO A 207 7.73 11.53 -21.77
N SER A 208 7.18 10.37 -22.15
CA SER A 208 7.31 9.88 -23.53
C SER A 208 6.79 10.90 -24.53
N VAL A 209 7.49 11.09 -25.65
CA VAL A 209 6.99 11.86 -26.82
C VAL A 209 5.66 11.29 -27.35
N ASN A 210 5.40 10.01 -27.10
CA ASN A 210 4.17 9.33 -27.50
C ASN A 210 3.04 9.47 -26.47
N ASN A 211 3.32 9.98 -25.27
CA ASN A 211 2.34 10.13 -24.21
C ASN A 211 1.27 11.17 -24.61
N SER A 212 0.01 10.72 -24.76
CA SER A 212 -1.09 11.59 -25.17
C SER A 212 -1.48 12.63 -24.13
N TYR A 213 -1.24 12.37 -22.84
CA TYR A 213 -1.58 13.28 -21.76
C TYR A 213 -0.68 14.52 -21.78
N TYR A 214 0.62 14.36 -22.00
CA TYR A 214 1.59 15.45 -22.02
C TYR A 214 1.84 16.07 -23.40
N ARG A 215 1.32 15.48 -24.49
CA ARG A 215 1.58 15.89 -25.89
C ARG A 215 1.52 17.40 -26.14
N ALA A 216 0.51 18.10 -25.61
CA ALA A 216 0.32 19.53 -25.87
C ALA A 216 1.41 20.43 -25.25
N ILE A 217 2.09 19.94 -24.22
CA ILE A 217 3.04 20.68 -23.39
C ILE A 217 4.40 19.98 -23.28
N PHE A 218 4.59 18.91 -24.06
CA PHE A 218 5.80 18.08 -24.06
C PHE A 218 7.08 18.93 -24.19
N ASN A 219 7.15 19.83 -25.18
CA ASN A 219 8.32 20.70 -25.36
C ASN A 219 8.58 21.62 -24.15
N GLN A 220 7.52 22.06 -23.46
CA GLN A 220 7.65 22.91 -22.27
C GLN A 220 8.30 22.13 -21.12
N ILE A 221 7.93 20.85 -20.96
CA ILE A 221 8.51 19.96 -19.96
C ILE A 221 9.98 19.67 -20.28
N ILE A 222 10.31 19.36 -21.54
CA ILE A 222 11.70 19.12 -21.99
C ILE A 222 12.57 20.36 -21.76
N ASP A 223 12.08 21.55 -22.13
CA ASP A 223 12.80 22.81 -21.93
C ASP A 223 13.03 23.10 -20.44
N TYR A 224 12.01 22.86 -19.60
CA TYR A 224 12.11 22.99 -18.15
C TYR A 224 13.19 22.06 -17.58
N MET A 225 13.13 20.76 -17.90
CA MET A 225 14.09 19.78 -17.39
C MET A 225 15.52 20.08 -17.84
N ALA A 226 15.70 20.51 -19.10
CA ALA A 226 17.01 20.92 -19.60
C ALA A 226 17.54 22.15 -18.87
N ASN A 227 16.71 23.17 -18.66
CA ASN A 227 17.08 24.36 -17.89
C ASN A 227 17.46 23.99 -16.46
N PHE A 228 16.66 23.14 -15.81
CA PHE A 228 16.93 22.72 -14.44
C PHE A 228 18.24 21.92 -14.33
N ALA A 229 18.50 21.01 -15.26
CA ALA A 229 19.77 20.28 -15.32
C ALA A 229 20.99 21.21 -15.47
N ASN A 230 20.90 22.23 -16.33
CA ASN A 230 21.95 23.22 -16.50
C ASN A 230 22.14 24.11 -15.26
N LEU A 231 21.06 24.41 -14.52
CA LEU A 231 21.13 25.16 -13.25
C LEU A 231 21.78 24.34 -12.13
N VAL A 232 21.55 23.03 -12.08
CA VAL A 232 22.17 22.12 -11.10
C VAL A 232 23.65 21.87 -11.40
N HIS A 233 24.05 21.94 -12.67
CA HIS A 233 25.44 21.70 -13.08
C HIS A 233 26.46 22.48 -12.23
N GLY A 234 27.46 21.75 -11.71
CA GLY A 234 28.50 22.29 -10.83
C GLY A 234 28.10 22.49 -9.37
N LYS A 235 26.84 22.24 -9.00
CA LYS A 235 26.30 22.33 -7.64
C LYS A 235 26.11 20.92 -7.08
N ASP A 236 24.97 20.31 -7.40
CA ASP A 236 24.64 18.92 -7.13
C ASP A 236 24.81 18.06 -8.40
N GLU A 237 24.51 16.76 -8.31
CA GLU A 237 24.42 15.89 -9.49
C GLU A 237 22.98 15.82 -9.98
N ILE A 238 22.79 15.64 -11.29
CA ILE A 238 21.47 15.53 -11.89
C ILE A 238 21.47 14.54 -13.04
N VAL A 239 20.40 13.77 -13.15
CA VAL A 239 20.10 12.93 -14.31
C VAL A 239 18.65 13.06 -14.74
N ILE A 240 18.40 12.85 -16.03
CA ILE A 240 17.08 12.84 -16.65
C ILE A 240 16.85 11.45 -17.24
N LEU A 241 15.82 10.78 -16.74
CA LEU A 241 15.31 9.51 -17.26
C LEU A 241 14.39 9.82 -18.45
N ALA A 242 14.63 9.22 -19.61
CA ALA A 242 13.77 9.39 -20.78
C ALA A 242 13.78 8.15 -21.68
N ASP A 243 12.66 7.85 -22.34
CA ASP A 243 12.62 6.75 -23.31
C ASP A 243 13.50 7.04 -24.54
N ALA A 244 13.84 6.00 -25.29
CA ALA A 244 14.70 6.09 -26.47
C ALA A 244 14.18 7.08 -27.53
N ALA A 245 12.85 7.22 -27.66
CA ALA A 245 12.24 8.13 -28.63
C ALA A 245 12.28 9.61 -28.18
N THR A 246 12.41 9.84 -26.87
CA THR A 246 12.40 11.14 -26.21
C THR A 246 13.81 11.69 -26.03
N LEU A 247 14.82 10.83 -25.84
CA LEU A 247 16.23 11.23 -25.69
C LEU A 247 16.71 12.26 -26.74
N PRO A 248 16.43 12.12 -28.06
CA PRO A 248 16.89 13.08 -29.06
C PRO A 248 16.38 14.52 -28.88
N PHE A 249 15.30 14.73 -28.11
CA PHE A 249 14.76 16.07 -27.83
C PHE A 249 15.62 16.87 -26.83
N PHE A 250 16.57 16.21 -26.16
CA PHE A 250 17.55 16.83 -25.28
C PHE A 250 18.88 17.18 -26.00
N ASN A 251 19.07 16.73 -27.25
CA ASN A 251 20.29 16.99 -28.00
C ASN A 251 20.58 18.49 -28.12
N GLY A 252 21.79 18.88 -27.68
CA GLY A 252 22.21 20.28 -27.67
C GLY A 252 21.58 21.15 -26.57
N LYS A 253 20.72 20.60 -25.72
CA LYS A 253 20.12 21.32 -24.57
C LYS A 253 20.79 21.01 -23.23
N VAL A 254 21.35 19.81 -23.09
CA VAL A 254 22.05 19.33 -21.88
C VAL A 254 23.31 18.56 -22.26
N ASN A 255 24.18 18.29 -21.28
CA ASN A 255 25.28 17.35 -21.43
C ASN A 255 24.73 15.91 -21.56
N GLU A 256 25.23 15.12 -22.51
CA GLU A 256 24.76 13.74 -22.72
C GLU A 256 24.95 12.86 -21.47
N ASN A 257 25.95 13.14 -20.63
CA ASN A 257 26.24 12.42 -19.39
C ASN A 257 25.25 12.72 -18.24
N VAL A 258 24.15 13.42 -18.51
CA VAL A 258 23.01 13.54 -17.59
C VAL A 258 21.79 12.75 -18.08
N LEU A 259 21.85 12.12 -19.25
CA LEU A 259 20.72 11.39 -19.82
C LEU A 259 20.86 9.89 -19.52
N ILE A 260 19.76 9.25 -19.13
CA ILE A 260 19.67 7.80 -18.95
C ILE A 260 18.43 7.32 -19.69
N GLU A 261 18.59 6.29 -20.53
CA GLU A 261 17.47 5.63 -21.19
C GLU A 261 16.61 4.88 -20.16
N ALA A 262 15.33 5.23 -20.06
CA ALA A 262 14.39 4.60 -19.13
C ALA A 262 12.93 4.85 -19.54
N ASP A 263 12.12 3.80 -19.51
CA ASP A 263 10.67 3.87 -19.74
C ASP A 263 9.93 4.11 -18.42
N ILE A 264 9.77 5.39 -18.04
CA ILE A 264 9.00 5.81 -16.86
C ILE A 264 7.65 6.40 -17.30
N GLU A 265 6.56 5.89 -16.73
CA GLU A 265 5.20 6.23 -17.21
C GLU A 265 4.73 7.64 -16.85
N ASP A 266 5.27 8.24 -15.78
CA ASP A 266 4.86 9.56 -15.30
C ASP A 266 6.03 10.44 -14.85
N ILE A 267 5.85 11.75 -14.95
CA ILE A 267 6.87 12.77 -14.67
C ILE A 267 6.98 13.11 -13.18
N TRP A 268 5.93 12.81 -12.39
CA TRP A 268 5.83 13.11 -10.96
C TRP A 268 6.63 12.12 -10.11
N ILE A 269 7.92 11.98 -10.42
CA ILE A 269 8.81 10.95 -9.86
C ILE A 269 8.92 11.03 -8.34
N ARG A 270 8.68 12.21 -7.73
CA ARG A 270 8.59 12.38 -6.28
C ARG A 270 7.62 11.39 -5.64
N ASP A 271 6.49 11.12 -6.29
CA ASP A 271 5.34 10.50 -5.62
C ASP A 271 5.50 8.99 -5.49
N PHE A 272 6.09 8.34 -6.50
CA PHE A 272 6.21 6.88 -6.59
C PHE A 272 7.62 6.34 -6.33
N SER A 273 8.63 7.21 -6.23
CA SER A 273 10.01 6.83 -5.92
C SER A 273 10.25 6.62 -4.41
N PRO A 274 11.33 5.90 -4.02
CA PRO A 274 11.73 5.78 -2.62
C PRO A 274 12.04 7.15 -2.00
N VAL A 275 11.44 7.44 -0.85
CA VAL A 275 11.83 8.60 -0.04
C VAL A 275 13.08 8.28 0.77
N ILE A 276 13.88 9.32 1.05
CA ILE A 276 15.19 9.15 1.69
C ILE A 276 15.36 10.14 2.85
N PRO A 277 14.60 9.99 3.94
CA PRO A 277 14.89 10.71 5.17
C PRO A 277 16.22 10.19 5.75
N SER A 278 16.24 9.09 6.51
CA SER A 278 17.50 8.46 6.96
C SER A 278 17.89 7.21 6.17
N GLN A 279 16.92 6.58 5.49
CA GLN A 279 17.12 5.39 4.67
C GLN A 279 16.09 5.34 3.54
N GLN A 280 16.40 4.59 2.48
CA GLN A 280 15.60 4.57 1.25
C GLN A 280 14.38 3.66 1.39
N ILE A 281 13.22 4.27 1.66
CA ILE A 281 11.97 3.55 1.86
C ILE A 281 11.05 3.80 0.67
N LYS A 282 10.64 2.73 0.01
CA LYS A 282 9.63 2.81 -1.04
C LYS A 282 8.27 2.45 -0.48
N PHE A 283 7.34 3.39 -0.51
CA PHE A 283 5.95 3.14 -0.13
C PHE A 283 5.14 2.56 -1.29
N ARG A 284 3.96 2.04 -0.97
CA ARG A 284 3.03 1.58 -1.99
C ARG A 284 2.37 2.80 -2.63
N TYR A 285 2.63 3.01 -3.92
CA TYR A 285 1.97 4.08 -4.68
C TYR A 285 0.57 3.64 -5.11
N LEU A 286 -0.46 4.17 -4.43
CA LEU A 286 -1.87 3.93 -4.75
C LEU A 286 -2.72 5.13 -4.32
N PRO A 287 -2.48 6.33 -4.89
CA PRO A 287 -3.21 7.52 -4.50
C PRO A 287 -4.69 7.44 -4.88
N SER A 288 -5.55 8.03 -4.03
CA SER A 288 -7.00 8.07 -4.25
C SER A 288 -7.44 8.90 -5.46
N TYR A 289 -6.58 9.80 -5.96
CA TYR A 289 -6.86 10.65 -7.12
C TYR A 289 -6.54 9.98 -8.48
N LEU A 290 -5.96 8.77 -8.49
CA LEU A 290 -5.74 7.97 -9.70
C LEU A 290 -6.59 6.69 -9.66
N SER A 291 -6.91 6.17 -10.86
CA SER A 291 -7.42 4.80 -10.95
C SER A 291 -6.31 3.80 -10.58
N GLU A 292 -6.68 2.70 -9.92
CA GLU A 292 -5.74 1.64 -9.53
C GLU A 292 -4.91 1.12 -10.71
N SER A 293 -5.48 1.02 -11.91
CA SER A 293 -4.75 0.59 -13.11
C SER A 293 -3.65 1.56 -13.51
N VAL A 294 -3.89 2.88 -13.39
CA VAL A 294 -2.91 3.91 -13.73
C VAL A 294 -1.81 3.95 -12.67
N ALA A 295 -2.17 4.00 -11.38
CA ALA A 295 -1.18 3.98 -10.29
C ALA A 295 -0.28 2.74 -10.37
N ASN A 296 -0.85 1.56 -10.62
CA ASN A 296 -0.08 0.33 -10.79
C ASN A 296 0.82 0.34 -12.04
N ALA A 297 0.41 0.98 -13.13
CA ALA A 297 1.25 1.10 -14.33
C ALA A 297 2.48 1.96 -14.04
N ILE A 298 2.27 3.10 -13.37
CA ILE A 298 3.33 4.01 -12.91
C ILE A 298 4.30 3.29 -11.99
N ASP A 299 3.80 2.67 -10.91
CA ASP A 299 4.64 1.97 -9.94
C ASP A 299 5.46 0.85 -10.59
N LYS A 300 4.83 0.06 -11.48
CA LYS A 300 5.51 -1.04 -12.17
C LYS A 300 6.58 -0.56 -13.14
N SER A 301 6.38 0.55 -13.84
CA SER A 301 7.38 1.09 -14.77
C SER A 301 8.68 1.44 -14.04
N PHE A 302 8.55 2.07 -12.88
CA PHE A 302 9.68 2.45 -12.04
C PHE A 302 10.36 1.24 -11.39
N GLU A 303 9.60 0.31 -10.82
CA GLU A 303 10.15 -0.94 -10.26
C GLU A 303 10.86 -1.79 -11.32
N LYS A 304 10.31 -1.83 -12.54
CA LYS A 304 10.95 -2.51 -13.68
C LYS A 304 12.31 -1.87 -13.98
N TRP A 305 12.37 -0.55 -14.13
CA TRP A 305 13.63 0.16 -14.38
C TRP A 305 14.67 -0.09 -13.28
N LEU A 306 14.26 -0.05 -12.00
CA LEU A 306 15.16 -0.40 -10.89
C LEU A 306 15.70 -1.84 -11.03
N SER A 307 14.82 -2.80 -11.31
CA SER A 307 15.19 -4.22 -11.40
C SER A 307 16.12 -4.52 -12.58
N GLU A 308 15.88 -3.91 -13.74
CA GLU A 308 16.70 -4.12 -14.95
C GLU A 308 18.12 -3.57 -14.78
N ASN A 309 18.29 -2.56 -13.93
CA ASN A 309 19.56 -1.91 -13.64
C ASN A 309 20.19 -2.34 -12.32
N ASN A 310 19.64 -3.35 -11.63
CA ASN A 310 20.09 -3.83 -10.32
C ASN A 310 20.19 -2.71 -9.25
N LEU A 311 19.29 -1.72 -9.33
CA LEU A 311 19.22 -0.61 -8.40
C LEU A 311 18.41 -1.01 -7.18
N ASN A 312 19.02 -0.97 -5.99
CA ASN A 312 18.41 -1.47 -4.77
C ASN A 312 18.15 -0.33 -3.77
N TYR A 313 16.92 -0.27 -3.27
CA TYR A 313 16.55 0.54 -2.09
C TYR A 313 16.45 -0.35 -0.84
N LYS A 314 16.38 0.27 0.35
CA LYS A 314 16.50 -0.45 1.62
C LYS A 314 15.31 -1.35 1.90
N THR A 315 14.09 -0.80 1.82
CA THR A 315 12.85 -1.51 2.18
C THR A 315 11.66 -1.05 1.34
N LYS A 316 10.78 -2.00 0.99
CA LYS A 316 9.45 -1.71 0.43
C LYS A 316 8.39 -1.83 1.53
N SER A 317 7.59 -0.79 1.73
CA SER A 317 6.48 -0.77 2.68
C SER A 317 5.14 -1.08 1.99
N SER A 318 4.21 -1.69 2.73
CA SER A 318 2.83 -1.91 2.29
C SER A 318 1.91 -0.69 2.56
N ILE A 319 2.38 0.27 3.36
CA ILE A 319 1.66 1.53 3.66
C ILE A 319 1.51 2.32 2.35
N ILE A 320 0.28 2.80 2.12
CA ILE A 320 -0.02 3.70 1.01
C ILE A 320 0.40 5.11 1.41
N LEU A 321 1.41 5.65 0.76
CA LEU A 321 1.92 7.00 1.03
C LEU A 321 2.69 7.49 -0.19
N ASP A 322 2.30 8.64 -0.70
CA ASP A 322 3.02 9.30 -1.78
C ASP A 322 4.27 10.00 -1.24
N GLY A 323 5.36 9.98 -2.00
CA GLY A 323 6.59 10.67 -1.61
C GLY A 323 6.45 12.20 -1.55
N GLY A 324 5.51 12.79 -2.28
CA GLY A 324 5.15 14.22 -2.16
C GLY A 324 4.51 14.56 -0.81
N ASN A 325 3.95 13.56 -0.12
CA ASN A 325 3.47 13.70 1.25
C ASN A 325 4.55 13.45 2.32
N VAL A 326 5.82 13.31 1.93
CA VAL A 326 6.95 13.11 2.86
C VAL A 326 7.92 14.29 2.75
N VAL A 327 7.90 15.16 3.76
CA VAL A 327 8.83 16.30 3.87
C VAL A 327 9.77 16.09 5.04
N ASP A 328 10.96 15.61 4.72
CA ASP A 328 12.07 15.34 5.62
C ASP A 328 12.96 16.56 5.86
N ASN A 329 13.55 16.65 7.05
CA ASN A 329 14.56 17.67 7.34
C ASN A 329 15.94 17.27 6.78
N PRO A 330 16.87 18.22 6.59
CA PRO A 330 18.12 17.94 5.86
C PRO A 330 19.03 16.85 6.46
N ASP A 331 18.93 16.54 7.76
CA ASP A 331 19.66 15.42 8.39
C ASP A 331 18.88 14.10 8.43
N GLY A 332 17.66 14.07 7.89
CA GLY A 332 16.87 12.86 7.76
C GLY A 332 16.26 12.34 9.06
N SER A 333 16.34 13.08 10.18
CA SER A 333 15.87 12.63 11.49
C SER A 333 14.40 13.00 11.79
N ARG A 334 13.79 13.90 11.02
CA ARG A 334 12.40 14.35 11.20
C ARG A 334 11.65 14.30 9.88
N VAL A 335 10.38 13.93 9.93
CA VAL A 335 9.47 13.94 8.76
C VAL A 335 8.15 14.60 9.12
N ILE A 336 7.61 15.36 8.16
CA ILE A 336 6.25 15.88 8.18
C ILE A 336 5.45 15.23 7.06
N ILE A 337 4.29 14.68 7.43
CA ILE A 337 3.29 14.16 6.50
C ILE A 337 1.93 14.79 6.83
N THR A 338 0.96 14.72 5.92
CA THR A 338 -0.42 15.08 6.22
C THR A 338 -1.22 13.89 6.77
N ASP A 339 -2.40 14.17 7.31
CA ASP A 339 -3.38 13.18 7.75
C ASP A 339 -4.07 12.42 6.60
N ARG A 340 -3.74 12.73 5.33
CA ARG A 340 -4.07 11.92 4.15
C ARG A 340 -3.71 10.45 4.34
N ILE A 341 -2.59 10.16 5.03
CA ILE A 341 -2.17 8.80 5.37
C ILE A 341 -3.28 7.98 6.05
N LEU A 342 -4.14 8.62 6.86
CA LEU A 342 -5.22 7.94 7.59
C LEU A 342 -6.42 7.64 6.68
N LYS A 343 -6.65 8.45 5.65
CA LYS A 343 -7.69 8.20 4.63
C LYS A 343 -7.27 7.07 3.71
N ASP A 344 -6.01 7.05 3.31
CA ASP A 344 -5.46 6.04 2.41
C ASP A 344 -5.18 4.71 3.13
N ASN A 345 -5.00 4.74 4.45
CA ASN A 345 -4.78 3.58 5.31
C ASN A 345 -5.79 3.56 6.47
N PRO A 346 -7.09 3.31 6.20
CA PRO A 346 -8.17 3.40 7.21
C PRO A 346 -8.04 2.40 8.36
N GLN A 347 -7.14 1.43 8.25
CA GLN A 347 -6.77 0.50 9.32
C GLN A 347 -5.83 1.11 10.37
N LEU A 348 -5.20 2.26 10.11
CA LEU A 348 -4.24 2.89 11.00
C LEU A 348 -4.90 4.04 11.79
N THR A 349 -4.64 4.07 13.09
CA THR A 349 -4.84 5.28 13.90
C THR A 349 -3.68 6.25 13.69
N LYS A 350 -3.88 7.54 14.05
CA LYS A 350 -2.81 8.56 14.01
C LYS A 350 -1.57 8.15 14.81
N ALA A 351 -1.76 7.50 15.96
CA ALA A 351 -0.65 7.02 16.80
C ALA A 351 0.14 5.89 16.13
N GLU A 352 -0.57 4.88 15.59
CA GLU A 352 0.05 3.76 14.88
C GLU A 352 0.76 4.21 13.61
N ALA A 353 0.16 5.12 12.83
CA ALA A 353 0.81 5.69 11.65
C ALA A 353 2.11 6.42 12.04
N LYS A 354 2.08 7.22 13.11
CA LYS A 354 3.26 7.95 13.60
C LYS A 354 4.38 7.00 14.05
N GLU A 355 4.03 5.93 14.77
CA GLU A 355 4.99 4.90 15.22
C GLU A 355 5.57 4.12 14.03
N GLN A 356 4.72 3.59 13.15
CA GLN A 356 5.17 2.81 11.99
C GLN A 356 6.05 3.62 11.04
N ILE A 357 5.70 4.87 10.74
CA ILE A 357 6.53 5.75 9.90
C ILE A 357 7.87 6.03 10.58
N LYS A 358 7.84 6.31 11.88
CA LYS A 358 9.05 6.56 12.66
C LYS A 358 10.00 5.36 12.63
N ASP A 359 9.49 4.16 12.81
CA ASP A 359 10.28 2.92 12.81
C ASP A 359 10.78 2.58 11.40
N LEU A 360 9.90 2.59 10.40
CA LEU A 360 10.24 2.27 9.00
C LEU A 360 11.33 3.17 8.45
N MET A 361 11.33 4.45 8.81
CA MET A 361 12.28 5.46 8.33
C MET A 361 13.39 5.77 9.33
N ASN A 362 13.47 5.07 10.46
CA ASN A 362 14.44 5.30 11.54
C ASN A 362 14.54 6.80 11.94
N LEU A 363 13.40 7.40 12.27
CA LEU A 363 13.27 8.83 12.58
C LEU A 363 13.33 9.09 14.08
N ARG A 364 13.75 10.29 14.45
CA ARG A 364 13.62 10.81 15.82
C ARG A 364 12.19 11.27 16.09
N GLU A 365 11.59 12.03 15.17
CA GLU A 365 10.26 12.61 15.32
C GLU A 365 9.47 12.62 13.99
N VAL A 366 8.15 12.56 14.09
CA VAL A 366 7.22 12.62 12.94
C VAL A 366 6.09 13.59 13.30
N ALA A 367 5.70 14.49 12.41
CA ALA A 367 4.48 15.28 12.54
C ALA A 367 3.44 14.84 11.51
N ILE A 368 2.18 14.73 11.93
CA ILE A 368 1.06 14.46 11.03
C ILE A 368 0.09 15.65 11.11
N ILE A 369 0.25 16.59 10.17
CA ILE A 369 -0.53 17.83 10.06
C ILE A 369 -1.84 17.59 9.30
N PRO A 370 -2.88 18.42 9.47
CA PRO A 370 -4.06 18.33 8.61
C PRO A 370 -3.68 18.58 7.14
N GLU A 371 -4.25 17.82 6.21
CA GLU A 371 -4.14 18.18 4.80
C GLU A 371 -4.94 19.46 4.47
N VAL A 372 -4.57 20.13 3.37
CA VAL A 372 -5.32 21.29 2.88
C VAL A 372 -6.72 20.83 2.42
N PRO A 373 -7.81 21.50 2.86
CA PRO A 373 -9.15 21.20 2.39
C PRO A 373 -9.26 21.29 0.87
N ASP A 374 -9.97 20.31 0.28
CA ASP A 374 -10.18 20.19 -1.17
C ASP A 374 -8.90 20.04 -2.02
N ASP A 375 -7.74 19.81 -1.39
CA ASP A 375 -6.54 19.45 -2.14
C ASP A 375 -6.68 18.05 -2.76
N THR A 376 -6.27 17.94 -4.02
CA THR A 376 -6.41 16.70 -4.80
C THR A 376 -5.43 15.63 -4.32
N THR A 377 -4.24 16.05 -3.90
CA THR A 377 -3.10 15.15 -3.62
C THR A 377 -2.97 14.81 -2.14
N GLY A 378 -3.33 15.74 -1.25
CA GLY A 378 -3.07 15.68 0.18
C GLY A 378 -1.59 15.80 0.53
N HIS A 379 -0.75 16.38 -0.33
CA HIS A 379 0.70 16.42 -0.15
C HIS A 379 1.16 17.53 0.81
N SER A 380 2.19 17.23 1.61
CA SER A 380 2.82 18.19 2.53
C SER A 380 3.90 19.06 1.86
N ASP A 381 4.43 18.64 0.71
CA ASP A 381 5.47 19.37 -0.02
C ASP A 381 4.98 20.65 -0.75
N GLY A 382 3.66 20.84 -0.80
CA GLY A 382 2.99 22.10 -1.14
C GLY A 382 2.60 22.94 0.07
N MET A 383 2.78 22.43 1.29
CA MET A 383 2.38 23.10 2.53
C MET A 383 3.53 23.72 3.32
N LEU A 384 4.74 23.16 3.26
CA LEU A 384 5.89 23.67 4.01
C LEU A 384 7.21 23.13 3.45
N MET A 385 8.31 23.72 3.91
CA MET A 385 9.64 23.16 3.66
C MET A 385 10.58 23.38 4.83
N TRP A 386 11.51 22.45 5.03
CA TRP A 386 12.66 22.65 5.90
C TRP A 386 13.71 23.50 5.18
N VAL A 387 14.13 24.61 5.79
CA VAL A 387 15.27 25.40 5.28
C VAL A 387 16.59 24.99 5.91
N ASN A 388 16.54 24.48 7.14
CA ASN A 388 17.64 23.90 7.90
C ASN A 388 17.08 22.77 8.80
N ASN A 389 17.90 22.11 9.62
CA ASN A 389 17.45 21.01 10.50
C ASN A 389 16.48 21.45 11.61
N ASP A 390 16.51 22.73 11.95
CA ASP A 390 15.85 23.37 13.08
C ASP A 390 14.91 24.51 12.66
N LYS A 391 14.59 24.64 11.36
CA LYS A 391 13.74 25.72 10.87
C LYS A 391 12.85 25.33 9.69
N ILE A 392 11.57 25.61 9.82
CA ILE A 392 10.51 25.38 8.82
C ILE A 392 10.00 26.71 8.30
N LEU A 393 9.79 26.81 6.99
CA LEU A 393 8.97 27.88 6.40
C LEU A 393 7.57 27.35 6.11
N LEU A 394 6.56 28.07 6.59
CA LEU A 394 5.15 27.72 6.48
C LEU A 394 4.39 28.88 5.82
N PRO A 395 3.89 28.74 4.58
CA PRO A 395 2.98 29.71 3.98
C PRO A 395 1.77 29.96 4.90
N GLN A 396 1.35 31.23 4.98
CA GLN A 396 0.20 31.64 5.78
C GLN A 396 -1.07 30.91 5.34
N ALA A 397 -1.78 30.31 6.31
CA ALA A 397 -3.08 29.66 6.10
C ALA A 397 -4.20 30.40 6.84
N SER A 398 -5.45 30.11 6.47
CA SER A 398 -6.63 30.55 7.23
C SER A 398 -6.79 29.79 8.54
N GLU A 399 -7.59 30.34 9.45
CA GLU A 399 -8.07 29.58 10.60
C GLU A 399 -9.30 28.73 10.21
N PRO A 400 -9.46 27.52 10.76
CA PRO A 400 -8.68 26.93 11.86
C PRO A 400 -7.41 26.18 11.43
N GLU A 401 -7.14 26.06 10.13
CA GLU A 401 -6.05 25.21 9.60
C GLU A 401 -4.68 25.67 10.11
N ARG A 402 -4.45 26.99 10.12
CA ARG A 402 -3.22 27.61 10.61
C ARG A 402 -2.89 27.17 12.04
N THR A 403 -3.82 27.33 12.98
CA THR A 403 -3.60 26.91 14.38
C THR A 403 -3.35 25.42 14.47
N GLN A 404 -4.10 24.60 13.74
CA GLN A 404 -3.94 23.13 13.79
C GLN A 404 -2.57 22.66 13.29
N VAL A 405 -2.06 23.27 12.21
CA VAL A 405 -0.74 22.96 11.67
C VAL A 405 0.35 23.40 12.66
N ILE A 406 0.30 24.64 13.16
CA ILE A 406 1.29 25.16 14.10
C ILE A 406 1.30 24.34 15.39
N ASP A 407 0.15 24.06 15.99
CA ASP A 407 0.04 23.27 17.23
C ASP A 407 0.63 21.86 17.06
N GLU A 408 0.41 21.20 15.91
CA GLU A 408 0.99 19.89 15.63
C GLU A 408 2.51 19.95 15.50
N LEU A 409 3.03 20.97 14.81
CA LEU A 409 4.46 21.17 14.58
C LEU A 409 5.18 21.51 15.87
N GLU A 410 4.69 22.47 16.66
CA GLU A 410 5.29 22.85 17.96
C GLU A 410 5.28 21.67 18.94
N ARG A 411 4.20 20.89 18.96
CA ARG A 411 4.09 19.70 19.82
C ARG A 411 5.02 18.57 19.36
N SER A 412 5.22 18.41 18.05
CA SER A 412 6.07 17.34 17.50
C SER A 412 7.55 17.71 17.48
N PHE A 413 7.86 19.00 17.37
CA PHE A 413 9.21 19.55 17.21
C PHE A 413 9.40 20.81 18.08
N PRO A 414 9.49 20.67 19.42
CA PRO A 414 9.53 21.82 20.34
C PRO A 414 10.78 22.71 20.21
N ASP A 415 11.81 22.24 19.51
CA ASP A 415 13.09 22.92 19.28
C ASP A 415 13.23 23.46 17.85
N VAL A 416 12.17 23.44 17.04
CA VAL A 416 12.17 23.93 15.65
C VAL A 416 11.54 25.32 15.57
N ASP A 417 12.22 26.24 14.89
CA ASP A 417 11.72 27.58 14.56
C ASP A 417 10.74 27.51 13.37
N ILE A 418 9.48 27.83 13.60
CA ILE A 418 8.43 27.85 12.58
C ILE A 418 8.24 29.31 12.13
N VAL A 419 8.61 29.60 10.89
CA VAL A 419 8.49 30.93 10.30
C VAL A 419 7.36 30.96 9.30
N GLU A 420 6.32 31.73 9.61
CA GLU A 420 5.26 31.99 8.66
C GLU A 420 5.74 32.93 7.54
N ILE A 421 5.44 32.58 6.30
CA ILE A 421 5.80 33.35 5.11
C ILE A 421 4.54 33.73 4.32
N PRO A 422 4.57 34.81 3.52
CA PRO A 422 3.42 35.18 2.69
C PRO A 422 3.00 34.04 1.76
N ASP A 423 1.69 33.80 1.68
CA ASP A 423 1.11 32.95 0.65
C ASP A 423 0.63 33.80 -0.54
N TYR A 424 1.09 33.44 -1.73
CA TYR A 424 0.73 34.08 -3.00
C TYR A 424 0.00 33.12 -3.95
N TYR A 425 -0.38 31.96 -3.43
CA TYR A 425 -1.14 30.97 -4.18
C TYR A 425 -2.43 31.59 -4.75
N LYS A 426 -2.74 31.20 -5.98
CA LYS A 426 -3.96 31.59 -6.68
C LYS A 426 -4.62 30.35 -7.23
N TYR A 427 -5.88 30.16 -6.87
CA TYR A 427 -6.65 29.03 -7.35
C TYR A 427 -6.72 29.02 -8.88
N ALA A 428 -6.18 27.96 -9.45
CA ALA A 428 -6.27 27.60 -10.85
C ALA A 428 -6.16 26.08 -10.93
N SER A 429 -6.72 25.48 -11.97
CA SER A 429 -6.64 24.03 -12.15
C SER A 429 -6.30 23.65 -13.58
N TRP A 430 -5.65 22.50 -13.71
CA TRP A 430 -5.35 21.87 -14.97
C TRP A 430 -5.74 20.41 -14.91
N LYS A 431 -6.71 20.01 -15.76
CA LYS A 431 -7.22 18.64 -15.85
C LYS A 431 -7.61 18.02 -14.49
N GLY A 432 -8.13 18.83 -13.58
CA GLY A 432 -8.57 18.38 -12.25
C GLY A 432 -7.53 18.51 -11.14
N PHE A 433 -6.28 18.87 -11.46
CA PHE A 433 -5.25 19.16 -10.47
C PHE A 433 -5.15 20.65 -10.18
N THR A 434 -5.01 20.98 -8.90
CA THR A 434 -4.77 22.34 -8.43
C THR A 434 -3.37 22.81 -8.83
N SER A 435 -3.25 23.98 -9.44
CA SER A 435 -1.97 24.56 -9.89
C SER A 435 -0.98 24.76 -8.75
N ALA A 436 0.31 24.49 -8.99
CA ALA A 436 1.40 24.77 -8.05
C ALA A 436 2.10 26.12 -8.31
N CYS A 437 1.57 26.97 -9.21
CA CYS A 437 2.14 28.28 -9.46
C CYS A 437 2.03 29.18 -8.22
N ASN A 438 3.10 29.92 -7.91
CA ASN A 438 3.29 30.68 -6.66
C ASN A 438 3.44 29.85 -5.38
N ILE A 439 3.54 28.52 -5.45
CA ILE A 439 3.94 27.69 -4.31
C ILE A 439 5.48 27.62 -4.25
N PHE A 440 6.10 28.67 -3.72
CA PHE A 440 7.56 28.84 -3.66
C PHE A 440 8.28 27.78 -2.80
N ILE A 441 7.55 27.14 -1.88
CA ILE A 441 8.11 26.13 -0.98
C ILE A 441 8.15 24.72 -1.59
N ASN A 442 7.58 24.51 -2.79
CA ASN A 442 7.71 23.25 -3.54
C ASN A 442 9.11 23.17 -4.19
N ALA A 443 10.13 23.23 -3.32
CA ALA A 443 11.53 23.41 -3.63
C ALA A 443 12.33 22.16 -3.26
N VAL A 444 13.37 21.84 -4.05
CA VAL A 444 14.31 20.77 -3.70
C VAL A 444 15.34 21.33 -2.74
N VAL A 445 15.45 20.72 -1.56
CA VAL A 445 16.43 21.10 -0.52
C VAL A 445 17.51 20.04 -0.46
N THR A 446 18.77 20.44 -0.68
CA THR A 446 19.95 19.57 -0.57
C THR A 446 20.85 20.05 0.57
N ASP A 447 22.01 19.43 0.76
CA ASP A 447 22.90 19.77 1.88
C ASP A 447 23.44 21.20 1.77
N HIS A 448 23.65 21.71 0.55
CA HIS A 448 24.22 23.03 0.30
C HIS A 448 23.30 23.98 -0.48
N TYR A 449 22.23 23.49 -1.11
CA TYR A 449 21.40 24.28 -2.01
C TYR A 449 19.90 24.18 -1.70
N ILE A 450 19.16 25.23 -2.05
CA ILE A 450 17.69 25.22 -2.13
C ILE A 450 17.33 25.63 -3.55
N TYR A 451 16.78 24.71 -4.32
CA TYR A 451 16.29 24.97 -5.68
C TYR A 451 14.83 25.42 -5.61
N MET A 452 14.66 26.73 -5.54
CA MET A 452 13.37 27.39 -5.34
C MET A 452 12.68 27.66 -6.68
N PRO A 453 11.42 27.24 -6.89
CA PRO A 453 10.69 27.61 -8.10
C PRO A 453 10.45 29.12 -8.21
N THR A 454 10.53 29.64 -9.42
CA THR A 454 10.12 31.01 -9.80
C THR A 454 9.11 30.95 -10.93
N PHE A 455 8.24 31.95 -11.05
CA PHE A 455 7.05 31.88 -11.89
C PHE A 455 6.89 33.05 -12.88
N ASP A 456 7.97 33.82 -13.12
CA ASP A 456 7.94 35.07 -13.91
C ASP A 456 6.90 36.05 -13.35
N GLY A 457 6.85 36.11 -12.01
CA GLY A 457 5.82 36.80 -11.25
C GLY A 457 6.37 37.92 -10.36
N PRO A 458 5.50 38.85 -9.91
CA PRO A 458 5.91 40.01 -9.10
C PRO A 458 6.43 39.63 -7.70
N HIS A 459 6.25 38.37 -7.28
CA HIS A 459 6.61 37.89 -5.94
C HIS A 459 7.93 37.10 -5.91
N ASP A 460 8.49 36.75 -7.07
CA ASP A 460 9.68 35.89 -7.18
C ASP A 460 10.87 36.49 -6.43
N GLU A 461 11.19 37.76 -6.67
CA GLU A 461 12.33 38.43 -6.04
C GLU A 461 12.15 38.57 -4.51
N SER A 462 10.93 38.88 -4.05
CA SER A 462 10.65 38.99 -2.62
C SER A 462 10.77 37.65 -1.91
N MET A 463 10.25 36.57 -2.51
CA MET A 463 10.31 35.23 -1.94
C MET A 463 11.73 34.67 -1.96
N PHE A 464 12.50 34.94 -3.03
CA PHE A 464 13.91 34.59 -3.09
C PHE A 464 14.69 35.19 -1.92
N LYS A 465 14.56 36.51 -1.70
CA LYS A 465 15.24 37.21 -0.59
C LYS A 465 14.78 36.72 0.77
N LEU A 466 13.48 36.46 0.94
CA LEU A 466 12.92 35.94 2.18
C LEU A 466 13.52 34.58 2.52
N ILE A 467 13.46 33.60 1.61
CA ILE A 467 14.01 32.26 1.82
C ILE A 467 15.52 32.33 2.08
N GLN A 468 16.25 33.15 1.31
CA GLN A 468 17.69 33.36 1.49
C GLN A 468 18.03 33.91 2.89
N SER A 469 17.17 34.74 3.48
CA SER A 469 17.37 35.29 4.82
C SER A 469 17.18 34.28 5.96
N HIS A 470 16.55 33.13 5.69
CA HIS A 470 16.24 32.09 6.69
C HIS A 470 17.10 30.83 6.57
N THR A 471 18.06 30.78 5.64
CA THR A 471 18.93 29.61 5.43
C THR A 471 20.40 29.99 5.33
N THR A 472 21.27 29.04 5.66
CA THR A 472 22.72 29.12 5.34
C THR A 472 23.04 28.50 3.99
N LYS A 473 22.07 27.83 3.35
CA LYS A 473 22.20 27.20 2.04
C LYS A 473 22.15 28.26 0.93
N THR A 474 22.75 27.93 -0.21
CA THR A 474 22.65 28.79 -1.40
C THR A 474 21.30 28.57 -2.07
N VAL A 475 20.48 29.62 -2.14
CA VAL A 475 19.21 29.58 -2.87
C VAL A 475 19.47 29.76 -4.37
N VAL A 476 18.89 28.88 -5.19
CA VAL A 476 18.98 28.86 -6.66
C VAL A 476 17.57 28.98 -7.21
N ALA A 477 17.31 30.02 -8.00
CA ALA A 477 16.03 30.22 -8.67
C ALA A 477 15.89 29.23 -9.85
N VAL A 478 14.74 28.57 -9.93
CA VAL A 478 14.40 27.61 -10.99
C VAL A 478 13.11 28.04 -11.67
N PRO A 479 13.17 28.59 -12.90
CA PRO A 479 11.98 28.94 -13.67
C PRO A 479 11.07 27.72 -13.89
N ALA A 480 9.86 27.78 -13.33
CA ALA A 480 8.87 26.69 -13.33
C ALA A 480 7.50 27.14 -13.88
N GLU A 481 7.39 28.36 -14.41
CA GLU A 481 6.16 28.96 -14.96
C GLU A 481 5.52 28.10 -16.07
N LYS A 482 6.34 27.32 -16.78
CA LYS A 482 5.93 26.43 -17.87
C LYS A 482 5.42 25.06 -17.43
N VAL A 483 5.53 24.72 -16.14
CA VAL A 483 5.15 23.39 -15.63
C VAL A 483 4.23 23.47 -14.40
N CYS A 484 4.30 24.55 -13.63
CA CYS A 484 3.59 24.70 -12.36
C CYS A 484 2.07 24.54 -12.47
N PHE A 485 1.49 24.95 -13.61
CA PHE A 485 0.04 24.88 -13.82
C PHE A 485 -0.48 23.44 -13.84
N MET A 486 0.38 22.43 -14.08
CA MET A 486 -0.01 21.02 -14.08
C MET A 486 -0.27 20.44 -12.69
N GLY A 487 0.06 21.20 -11.64
CA GLY A 487 -0.25 20.87 -10.25
C GLY A 487 0.91 20.42 -9.37
N GLY A 488 2.13 20.48 -9.89
CA GLY A 488 3.36 20.31 -9.11
C GLY A 488 4.47 21.20 -9.66
N SER A 489 5.56 21.37 -8.90
CA SER A 489 6.69 22.21 -9.28
C SER A 489 8.01 21.47 -9.10
N VAL A 490 9.09 22.19 -8.76
CA VAL A 490 10.47 21.68 -8.72
C VAL A 490 10.60 20.44 -7.83
N ARG A 491 9.95 20.41 -6.65
CA ARG A 491 10.02 19.24 -5.75
C ARG A 491 9.25 18.03 -6.28
N CYS A 492 8.02 18.22 -6.76
CA CYS A 492 7.18 17.13 -7.28
C CYS A 492 7.80 16.45 -8.52
N LEU A 493 8.53 17.21 -9.34
CA LEU A 493 9.19 16.70 -10.55
C LEU A 493 10.55 16.03 -10.26
N SER A 494 10.98 16.01 -8.99
CA SER A 494 12.34 15.61 -8.62
C SER A 494 12.36 14.52 -7.56
N TRP A 495 13.26 13.56 -7.74
CA TRP A 495 13.62 12.57 -6.72
C TRP A 495 15.06 12.81 -6.25
N GLN A 496 15.25 13.04 -4.95
CA GLN A 496 16.57 13.18 -4.34
C GLN A 496 17.12 11.80 -3.99
N VAL A 497 18.37 11.53 -4.36
CA VAL A 497 19.08 10.27 -4.12
C VAL A 497 20.43 10.52 -3.45
N LYS A 498 20.74 9.74 -2.42
CA LYS A 498 22.01 9.76 -1.69
C LYS A 498 22.57 8.35 -1.47
N GLY A 499 23.84 8.26 -1.07
CA GLY A 499 24.50 7.01 -0.72
C GLY A 499 24.68 6.05 -1.91
N GLU A 500 24.63 4.76 -1.64
CA GLU A 500 24.97 3.72 -2.62
C GLU A 500 24.08 3.75 -3.88
N LEU A 501 22.77 3.95 -3.71
CA LEU A 501 21.84 4.03 -4.84
C LEU A 501 22.19 5.19 -5.79
N LYS A 502 22.65 6.32 -5.26
CA LYS A 502 23.13 7.43 -6.09
C LYS A 502 24.32 6.98 -6.94
N ASN A 503 25.29 6.29 -6.35
CA ASN A 503 26.47 5.82 -7.08
C ASN A 503 26.09 4.83 -8.19
N GLN A 504 25.17 3.91 -7.89
CA GLN A 504 24.64 2.95 -8.86
C GLN A 504 23.93 3.64 -10.03
N ILE A 505 23.09 4.65 -9.77
CA ILE A 505 22.41 5.42 -10.83
C ILE A 505 23.43 6.18 -11.67
N LEU A 506 24.42 6.82 -11.05
CA LEU A 506 25.45 7.58 -11.77
C LEU A 506 26.30 6.69 -12.71
N GLN A 507 26.52 5.42 -12.37
CA GLN A 507 27.21 4.47 -13.25
C GLN A 507 26.45 4.21 -14.57
N LEU A 508 25.12 4.38 -14.59
CA LEU A 508 24.33 4.22 -15.81
C LEU A 508 24.56 5.35 -16.83
N THR A 509 25.11 6.49 -16.40
CA THR A 509 25.38 7.64 -17.28
C THR A 509 26.63 7.48 -18.16
N GLY A 510 27.30 6.32 -18.09
CA GLY A 510 28.54 6.08 -18.84
C GLY A 510 29.74 6.91 -18.39
N ARG A 511 29.70 7.43 -17.16
CA ARG A 511 30.84 8.12 -16.51
C ARG A 511 31.82 7.06 -15.98
N ASP A 512 32.89 6.80 -16.75
CA ASP A 512 34.10 6.09 -16.29
C ASP A 512 34.96 6.98 -15.37
#